data_AF-G1XEJ4-F1
#
_entry.id   AF-G1XEJ4-F1
#
_cell.length_a   1.000
_cell.length_b   1.000
_cell.length_c   1.000
_cell.angle_alpha   90.00
_cell.angle_beta   90.00
_cell.angle_gamma   90.00
#
_symmetry.space_group_name_H-M   'P 1'
#
loop_
_entity.id
_entity.type
_entity.pdbx_description
1 polymer ?
#
loop_
_entity_poly.entity_id
_entity_poly.type
_entity_poly.pdbx_seq_one_letter_code
_entity_poly.pdbx_strand_id
1 'polypeptide(L)'
;MPSLYAIPYYSKYLGVATSGILTGILLTYSTTFTPLLLASPDHSIILRQFHALQASSKKTITRLSLSSSLFFFTASYLRVTKSWPSTIRCWIAGALAISVIPYSWLIMKRTERKLETLYEEELEQKVNATKEGQVVVRGEVRALVDWWGVKNLGRVGAAAAAFLVGIETVRRW
;
A
#
# COMPACT_ATOMS: atom_id res chain seq x y z
N MET A 1 17.59 31.92 6.67
CA MET A 1 17.27 30.62 7.30
C MET A 1 15.77 30.40 7.22
N PRO A 2 15.25 29.36 6.57
CA PRO A 2 13.83 29.04 6.68
C PRO A 2 13.54 28.72 8.15
N SER A 3 12.58 29.42 8.75
CA SER A 3 12.28 29.25 10.16
C SER A 3 11.78 27.81 10.40
N LEU A 4 12.18 27.20 11.51
CA LEU A 4 11.73 25.88 11.97
C LEU A 4 10.19 25.75 12.08
N TYR A 5 9.45 26.84 11.89
CA TYR A 5 7.98 26.92 11.89
C TYR A 5 7.33 26.72 10.51
N ALA A 6 8.09 26.60 9.41
CA ALA A 6 7.51 26.42 8.08
C ALA A 6 6.90 25.01 7.87
N ILE A 7 7.58 23.97 8.36
CA ILE A 7 7.15 22.56 8.22
C ILE A 7 5.74 22.32 8.80
N PRO A 8 5.42 22.77 10.03
CA PRO A 8 4.08 22.58 10.56
C PRO A 8 3.00 23.32 9.78
N TYR A 9 3.28 24.49 9.19
CA TYR A 9 2.31 25.22 8.37
C TYR A 9 1.90 24.47 7.10
N TYR A 10 2.85 23.78 6.45
CA TYR A 10 2.60 23.02 5.23
C TYR A 10 2.19 21.56 5.46
N SER A 11 2.11 21.12 6.72
CA SER A 11 1.82 19.73 7.10
C SER A 11 0.59 19.15 6.43
N LYS A 12 -0.54 19.88 6.36
CA LYS A 12 -1.75 19.41 5.66
C LYS A 12 -1.54 19.16 4.16
N TYR A 13 -0.73 19.99 3.49
CA TYR A 13 -0.42 19.83 2.07
C TYR A 13 0.50 18.63 1.86
N LEU A 14 1.48 18.43 2.75
CA LEU A 14 2.35 17.26 2.74
C LEU A 14 1.57 15.96 3.01
N GLY A 15 0.59 16.00 3.91
CA GLY A 15 -0.33 14.88 4.17
C GLY A 15 -1.13 14.49 2.94
N VAL A 16 -1.69 15.48 2.22
CA VAL A 16 -2.40 15.27 0.94
C VAL A 16 -1.46 14.73 -0.14
N ALA A 17 -0.28 15.34 -0.33
CA ALA A 17 0.67 14.89 -1.34
C ALA A 17 1.11 13.43 -1.10
N THR A 18 1.46 13.09 0.14
CA THR A 18 1.91 11.74 0.50
C THR A 18 0.80 10.69 0.41
N SER A 19 -0.45 11.01 0.82
CA SER A 19 -1.59 10.10 0.64
C SER A 19 -1.98 9.93 -0.83
N GLY A 20 -1.87 10.97 -1.65
CA GLY A 20 -2.07 10.88 -3.10
C GLY A 20 -1.03 9.99 -3.78
N ILE A 21 0.25 10.17 -3.47
CA ILE A 21 1.34 9.30 -3.97
C ILE A 21 1.11 7.86 -3.52
N LEU A 22 0.79 7.64 -2.24
CA LEU A 22 0.48 6.31 -1.71
C LEU A 22 -0.68 5.66 -2.46
N THR A 23 -1.76 6.40 -2.71
CA THR A 23 -2.92 5.93 -3.47
C THR A 23 -2.52 5.52 -4.88
N GLY A 24 -1.74 6.35 -5.59
CA GLY A 24 -1.27 6.05 -6.93
C GLY A 24 -0.40 4.79 -7.00
N ILE A 25 0.53 4.63 -6.06
CA ILE A 25 1.36 3.41 -5.96
C ILE A 25 0.48 2.18 -5.73
N LEU A 26 -0.43 2.24 -4.77
CA LEU A 26 -1.32 1.12 -4.45
C LEU A 26 -2.22 0.77 -5.64
N LEU A 27 -2.76 1.77 -6.34
CA LEU A 27 -3.59 1.54 -7.52
C LEU A 27 -2.79 0.86 -8.63
N THR A 28 -1.57 1.33 -8.88
CA THR A 28 -0.65 0.75 -9.87
C THR A 28 -0.38 -0.74 -9.60
N TYR A 29 -0.30 -1.15 -8.33
CA TYR A 29 -0.15 -2.57 -8.01
C TYR A 29 -1.33 -3.41 -8.51
N SER A 30 -2.57 -2.97 -8.28
CA SER A 30 -3.76 -3.71 -8.70
C SER A 30 -4.04 -3.59 -10.21
N THR A 31 -3.83 -2.42 -10.81
CA THR A 31 -4.25 -2.16 -12.21
C THR A 31 -3.18 -2.47 -13.24
N THR A 32 -1.90 -2.48 -12.83
CA THR A 32 -0.77 -2.61 -13.76
C THR A 32 0.10 -3.80 -13.41
N PHE A 33 0.59 -3.90 -12.17
CA PHE A 33 1.49 -4.99 -11.81
C PHE A 33 0.79 -6.34 -11.73
N THR A 34 -0.38 -6.44 -11.11
CA THR A 34 -1.14 -7.70 -11.04
C THR A 34 -1.42 -8.28 -12.44
N PRO A 35 -2.00 -7.55 -13.41
CA PRO A 35 -2.23 -8.12 -14.75
C PRO A 35 -0.92 -8.43 -15.47
N LEU A 36 0.14 -7.62 -15.29
CA LEU A 36 1.46 -7.90 -15.89
C LEU A 36 2.08 -9.19 -15.34
N LEU A 37 1.97 -9.43 -14.03
CA LEU A 37 2.38 -10.67 -13.40
C LEU A 37 1.60 -11.85 -13.98
N LEU A 38 0.27 -11.74 -14.05
CA LEU A 38 -0.59 -12.83 -14.55
C LEU A 38 -0.38 -13.14 -16.04
N ALA A 39 0.07 -12.16 -16.83
CA ALA A 39 0.44 -12.36 -18.23
C ALA A 39 1.72 -13.19 -18.41
N SER A 40 2.54 -13.35 -17.36
CA SER A 40 3.77 -14.13 -17.44
C SER A 40 3.47 -15.62 -17.69
N PRO A 41 4.20 -16.27 -18.62
CA PRO A 41 3.91 -17.64 -19.05
C PRO A 41 4.25 -18.67 -17.96
N ASP A 42 5.27 -18.38 -17.15
CA ASP A 42 5.81 -19.28 -16.12
C ASP A 42 5.48 -18.77 -14.70
N HIS A 43 5.01 -19.69 -13.86
CA HIS A 43 4.71 -19.46 -12.44
C HIS A 43 5.97 -19.11 -11.64
N SER A 44 7.12 -19.66 -12.04
CA SER A 44 8.39 -19.36 -11.37
C SER A 44 8.78 -17.88 -11.48
N ILE A 45 8.53 -17.30 -12.65
CA ILE A 45 8.76 -15.88 -12.93
C ILE A 45 7.78 -15.03 -12.13
N ILE A 46 6.52 -15.45 -12.06
CA ILE A 46 5.48 -14.77 -11.26
C ILE A 46 5.91 -14.69 -9.80
N LEU A 47 6.29 -15.81 -9.20
CA LEU A 47 6.70 -15.87 -7.78
C LEU A 47 7.93 -15.00 -7.52
N ARG A 48 8.95 -15.05 -8.38
CA ARG A 48 10.15 -14.21 -8.28
C ARG A 48 9.83 -12.72 -8.37
N GLN A 49 9.04 -12.32 -9.38
CA GLN A 49 8.66 -10.93 -9.58
C GLN A 49 7.78 -10.43 -8.44
N PHE A 50 6.83 -11.25 -7.97
CA PHE A 50 5.98 -10.94 -6.83
C PHE A 50 6.79 -10.81 -5.54
N HIS A 51 7.70 -11.73 -5.25
CA HIS A 51 8.57 -11.67 -4.07
C HIS A 51 9.43 -10.39 -4.07
N ALA A 52 10.06 -10.04 -5.20
CA ALA A 52 10.83 -8.81 -5.33
C ALA A 52 9.97 -7.54 -5.16
N LEU A 53 8.77 -7.53 -5.77
CA LEU A 53 7.80 -6.44 -5.61
C LEU A 53 7.38 -6.28 -4.14
N GLN A 54 7.11 -7.38 -3.45
CA GLN A 54 6.65 -7.38 -2.08
C GLN A 54 7.74 -6.95 -1.09
N ALA A 55 8.97 -7.43 -1.27
CA ALA A 55 10.11 -7.07 -0.44
C ALA A 55 10.42 -5.56 -0.52
N SER A 56 10.34 -4.99 -1.73
CA SER A 56 10.57 -3.55 -1.94
C SER A 56 9.40 -2.66 -1.50
N SER A 57 8.15 -3.10 -1.71
CA SER A 57 6.96 -2.29 -1.45
C SER A 57 6.57 -2.21 0.02
N LYS A 58 6.73 -3.28 0.82
CA LYS A 58 6.32 -3.33 2.24
C LYS A 58 6.84 -2.13 3.05
N LYS A 59 8.13 -1.84 2.94
CA LYS A 59 8.77 -0.71 3.66
C LYS A 59 8.28 0.64 3.13
N THR A 60 8.16 0.77 1.81
CA THR A 60 7.74 2.02 1.15
C THR A 60 6.30 2.40 1.50
N ILE A 61 5.36 1.45 1.39
CA ILE A 61 3.95 1.64 1.76
C ILE A 61 3.83 2.04 3.23
N THR A 62 4.53 1.32 4.12
CA THR A 62 4.48 1.60 5.56
C THR A 62 5.02 2.98 5.89
N ARG A 63 6.16 3.38 5.30
CA ARG A 63 6.74 4.72 5.49
C ARG A 63 5.81 5.81 4.98
N LEU A 64 5.26 5.67 3.78
CA LEU A 64 4.34 6.66 3.20
C LEU A 64 3.05 6.79 4.01
N SER A 65 2.48 5.67 4.45
CA SER A 65 1.28 5.63 5.31
C SER A 65 1.53 6.32 6.65
N LEU A 66 2.65 6.01 7.33
CA LEU A 66 3.05 6.66 8.58
C LEU A 66 3.32 8.15 8.39
N SER A 67 4.08 8.54 7.36
CA SER A 67 4.38 9.94 7.08
C SER A 67 3.11 10.74 6.81
N SER A 68 2.21 10.22 5.97
CA SER A 68 0.94 10.89 5.67
C SER A 68 0.08 11.07 6.93
N SER A 69 -0.05 10.01 7.73
CA SER A 69 -0.76 10.06 9.00
C SER A 69 -0.16 11.08 9.98
N LEU A 70 1.17 11.07 10.13
CA LEU A 70 1.90 12.00 10.99
C LEU A 70 1.67 13.45 10.55
N PHE A 71 1.70 13.73 9.25
CA PHE A 71 1.44 15.07 8.72
C PHE A 71 0.02 15.55 9.01
N PHE A 72 -0.99 14.70 8.84
CA PHE A 72 -2.38 15.05 9.15
C PHE A 72 -2.60 15.27 10.66
N PHE A 73 -2.05 14.40 11.52
CA PHE A 73 -2.15 14.58 12.97
C PHE A 73 -1.40 15.81 13.45
N THR A 74 -0.23 16.11 12.87
CA THR A 74 0.51 17.34 13.16
C THR A 74 -0.28 18.58 12.78
N ALA A 75 -0.90 18.58 11.59
CA ALA A 75 -1.75 19.69 11.12
C ALA A 75 -2.91 19.95 12.08
N SER A 76 -3.50 18.88 12.62
CA SER A 76 -4.58 19.00 13.59
C SER A 76 -4.09 19.45 14.97
N TYR A 77 -2.99 18.89 15.48
CA TYR A 77 -2.49 19.17 16.82
C TYR A 77 -2.07 20.63 16.95
N LEU A 78 -1.38 21.14 15.94
CA LEU A 78 -0.92 22.53 15.88
C LEU A 78 -2.01 23.51 15.42
N ARG A 79 -3.24 23.04 15.23
CA ARG A 79 -4.39 23.85 14.78
C ARG A 79 -4.08 24.72 13.56
N VAL A 80 -3.36 24.13 12.60
CA VAL A 80 -3.04 24.76 11.30
C VAL A 80 -4.31 24.90 10.42
N THR A 81 -5.38 24.26 10.86
CA THR A 81 -6.74 24.34 10.34
C THR A 81 -7.47 25.55 10.92
N LYS A 82 -8.15 26.31 10.05
CA LYS A 82 -8.85 27.56 10.44
C LYS A 82 -10.15 27.30 11.21
N SER A 83 -10.66 26.07 11.23
CA SER A 83 -11.96 25.73 11.79
C SER A 83 -11.97 24.34 12.42
N TRP A 84 -12.84 24.13 13.42
CA TRP A 84 -13.02 22.85 14.10
C TRP A 84 -13.40 21.70 13.14
N PRO A 85 -14.31 21.89 12.16
CA PRO A 85 -14.59 20.86 11.16
C PRO A 85 -13.37 20.46 10.33
N SER A 86 -12.49 21.42 9.98
CA SER A 86 -11.26 21.12 9.25
C SER A 86 -10.27 20.33 10.11
N THR A 87 -10.21 20.59 11.42
CA THR A 87 -9.41 19.83 12.38
C THR A 87 -9.87 18.37 12.44
N ILE A 88 -11.18 18.13 12.55
CA ILE A 88 -11.77 16.78 12.56
C ILE A 88 -11.45 16.03 11.26
N ARG A 89 -11.56 16.70 10.10
CA ARG A 89 -11.18 16.10 8.82
C ARG A 89 -9.71 15.68 8.77
N CYS A 90 -8.78 16.46 9.34
CA CYS A 90 -7.39 16.05 9.47
C CYS A 90 -7.24 14.79 10.34
N TRP A 91 -7.97 14.67 11.46
CA TRP A 91 -7.96 13.44 12.27
C TRP A 91 -8.43 12.23 11.48
N ILE A 92 -9.56 12.37 10.77
CA ILE A 92 -10.13 11.30 9.95
C ILE A 92 -9.15 10.90 8.84
N ALA A 93 -8.57 11.86 8.13
CA ALA A 93 -7.57 11.60 7.09
C ALA A 93 -6.33 10.89 7.66
N GLY A 94 -5.84 11.33 8.82
CA GLY A 94 -4.71 10.69 9.51
C GLY A 94 -5.00 9.25 9.95
N ALA A 95 -6.22 8.99 10.45
CA ALA A 95 -6.68 7.66 10.84
C ALA A 95 -6.86 6.72 9.63
N LEU A 96 -7.41 7.23 8.53
CA LEU A 96 -7.54 6.48 7.28
C LEU A 96 -6.16 6.15 6.68
N ALA A 97 -5.24 7.11 6.69
CA ALA A 97 -3.89 6.90 6.18
C ALA A 97 -3.14 5.80 6.96
N ILE A 98 -3.22 5.78 8.29
CA ILE A 98 -2.57 4.75 9.11
C ILE A 98 -3.27 3.40 9.04
N SER A 99 -4.59 3.36 8.77
CA SER A 99 -5.37 2.12 8.67
C SER A 99 -4.89 1.15 7.57
N VAL A 100 -4.12 1.63 6.60
CA VAL A 100 -3.46 0.81 5.57
C VAL A 100 -2.56 -0.27 6.19
N ILE A 101 -1.91 0.04 7.32
CA ILE A 101 -0.98 -0.88 8.01
C ILE A 101 -1.74 -2.07 8.63
N PRO A 102 -2.71 -1.87 9.55
CA PRO A 102 -3.47 -2.97 10.11
C PRO A 102 -4.27 -3.72 9.04
N TYR A 103 -4.77 -3.04 8.00
CA TYR A 103 -5.40 -3.71 6.85
C TYR A 103 -4.46 -4.72 6.20
N SER A 104 -3.22 -4.32 5.92
CA SER A 104 -2.21 -5.19 5.30
C SER A 104 -1.93 -6.42 6.16
N TRP A 105 -1.88 -6.25 7.48
CA TRP A 105 -1.60 -7.33 8.41
C TRP A 105 -2.78 -8.30 8.58
N LEU A 106 -4.01 -7.80 8.63
CA LEU A 106 -5.20 -8.61 8.89
C LEU A 106 -5.68 -9.34 7.63
N ILE A 107 -5.72 -8.66 6.47
CA ILE A 107 -6.40 -9.17 5.28
C ILE A 107 -5.43 -9.78 4.28
N MET A 108 -4.23 -9.24 4.18
CA MET A 108 -3.28 -9.59 3.10
C MET A 108 -2.18 -10.55 3.52
N LYS A 109 -1.75 -10.50 4.79
CA LYS A 109 -0.68 -11.34 5.34
C LYS A 109 -0.84 -12.84 5.06
N ARG A 110 -2.07 -13.37 5.08
CA ARG A 110 -2.32 -14.80 4.79
C ARG A 110 -2.02 -15.16 3.33
N THR A 111 -2.48 -14.34 2.38
CA THR A 111 -2.22 -14.56 0.95
C THR A 111 -0.74 -14.37 0.63
N GLU A 112 -0.15 -13.34 1.24
CA GLU A 112 1.28 -13.03 1.13
C GLU A 112 2.16 -14.19 1.63
N ARG A 113 1.86 -14.77 2.80
CA ARG A 113 2.61 -15.93 3.32
C ARG A 113 2.50 -17.16 2.43
N LYS A 114 1.31 -17.43 1.86
CA LYS A 114 1.15 -18.56 0.93
C LYS A 114 2.03 -18.42 -0.31
N LEU A 115 2.09 -17.22 -0.89
CA LEU A 115 2.96 -16.94 -2.03
C LEU A 115 4.44 -17.04 -1.67
N GLU A 116 4.81 -16.63 -0.45
CA GLU A 116 6.17 -16.74 0.08
C GLU A 116 6.58 -18.21 0.26
N THR A 117 5.73 -19.05 0.86
CA THR A 117 5.98 -20.50 0.99
C THR A 117 6.13 -21.19 -0.36
N LEU A 118 5.26 -20.88 -1.34
CA LEU A 118 5.38 -21.44 -2.69
C LEU A 118 6.67 -21.01 -3.40
N TYR A 119 7.15 -19.79 -3.12
CA TYR A 119 8.43 -19.31 -3.63
C TYR A 119 9.62 -20.06 -2.99
N GLU A 120 9.57 -20.32 -1.68
CA GLU A 120 10.59 -21.11 -0.97
C GLU A 120 10.64 -22.56 -1.48
N GLU A 121 9.49 -23.21 -1.64
CA GLU A 121 9.38 -24.56 -2.21
C GLU A 121 9.95 -24.63 -3.64
N GLU A 122 9.71 -23.61 -4.46
CA GLU A 122 10.27 -23.54 -5.82
C GLU A 122 11.80 -23.41 -5.81
N LEU A 123 12.36 -22.65 -4.86
CA LEU A 123 13.80 -22.56 -4.68
C LEU A 123 14.40 -23.90 -4.27
N GLU A 124 13.75 -24.64 -3.37
CA GLU A 124 14.18 -25.98 -2.94
C GLU A 124 14.06 -27.03 -4.05
N GLN A 125 12.98 -27.02 -4.84
CA GLN A 125 12.81 -27.94 -5.98
C GLN A 125 13.78 -27.67 -7.13
N LYS A 126 14.21 -26.42 -7.34
CA LYS A 126 15.30 -26.13 -8.29
C LYS A 126 16.63 -26.74 -7.87
N VAL A 127 16.81 -26.99 -6.57
CA VAL A 127 17.98 -27.71 -6.03
C VAL A 127 17.79 -29.23 -6.18
N ASN A 128 16.56 -29.73 -6.01
CA ASN A 128 16.22 -31.15 -6.05
C ASN A 128 15.32 -31.47 -7.26
N ALA A 129 15.88 -31.60 -8.46
CA ALA A 129 15.13 -31.78 -9.69
C ALA A 129 14.32 -33.10 -9.72
N THR A 130 13.00 -33.04 -9.50
CA THR A 130 12.05 -34.10 -9.89
C THR A 130 10.76 -33.46 -10.38
N LYS A 131 10.39 -33.76 -11.63
CA LYS A 131 9.29 -33.14 -12.37
C LYS A 131 8.09 -34.08 -12.42
N GLU A 132 7.05 -33.81 -11.63
CA GLU A 132 5.71 -34.39 -11.88
C GLU A 132 4.55 -33.56 -11.25
N GLY A 133 4.79 -32.62 -10.33
CA GLY A 133 3.75 -31.78 -9.69
C GLY A 133 3.42 -30.42 -10.34
N GLN A 134 4.00 -30.10 -11.50
CA GLN A 134 4.14 -28.72 -11.98
C GLN A 134 2.83 -28.05 -12.46
N VAL A 135 1.80 -28.82 -12.81
CA VAL A 135 0.55 -28.28 -13.41
C VAL A 135 -0.43 -27.78 -12.34
N VAL A 136 -0.53 -28.43 -11.18
CA VAL A 136 -1.44 -28.04 -10.09
C VAL A 136 -1.00 -26.74 -9.41
N VAL A 137 0.32 -26.57 -9.21
CA VAL A 137 0.92 -25.36 -8.63
C VAL A 137 0.64 -24.11 -9.50
N ARG A 138 0.56 -24.27 -10.83
CA ARG A 138 0.38 -23.16 -11.78
C ARG A 138 -0.96 -22.43 -11.61
N GLY A 139 -2.04 -23.17 -11.38
CA GLY A 139 -3.39 -22.60 -11.20
C GLY A 139 -3.51 -21.83 -9.89
N GLU A 140 -2.91 -22.37 -8.82
CA GLU A 140 -2.96 -21.77 -7.49
C GLU A 140 -2.19 -20.44 -7.42
N VAL A 141 -0.96 -20.36 -7.97
CA VAL A 141 -0.15 -19.14 -7.94
C VAL A 141 -0.88 -17.96 -8.60
N ARG A 142 -1.46 -18.18 -9.79
CA ARG A 142 -2.20 -17.15 -10.51
C ARG A 142 -3.43 -16.68 -9.73
N ALA A 143 -4.20 -17.62 -9.20
CA ALA A 143 -5.38 -17.29 -8.38
C ALA A 143 -4.98 -16.50 -7.11
N LEU A 144 -3.86 -16.85 -6.47
CA LEU A 144 -3.36 -16.13 -5.29
C LEU A 144 -2.90 -14.70 -5.63
N VAL A 145 -2.21 -14.51 -6.75
CA VAL A 145 -1.76 -13.18 -7.20
C VAL A 145 -2.95 -12.30 -7.62
N ASP A 146 -3.91 -12.87 -8.33
CA ASP A 146 -5.15 -12.18 -8.70
C ASP A 146 -5.92 -11.73 -7.44
N TRP A 147 -6.12 -12.66 -6.50
CA TRP A 147 -6.80 -12.37 -5.25
C TRP A 147 -6.05 -11.37 -4.37
N TRP A 148 -4.71 -11.39 -4.41
CA TRP A 148 -3.89 -10.35 -3.76
C TRP A 148 -4.15 -8.98 -4.38
N GLY A 149 -4.23 -8.88 -5.72
CA GLY A 149 -4.56 -7.65 -6.43
C GLY A 149 -5.92 -7.09 -6.06
N VAL A 150 -6.94 -7.96 -5.95
CA VAL A 150 -8.29 -7.59 -5.49
C VAL A 150 -8.25 -7.07 -4.05
N LYS A 151 -7.58 -7.77 -3.13
CA LYS A 151 -7.46 -7.32 -1.73
C LYS A 151 -6.70 -6.00 -1.59
N ASN A 152 -5.72 -5.75 -2.46
CA ASN A 152 -4.98 -4.50 -2.43
C ASN A 152 -5.89 -3.28 -2.69
N LEU A 153 -7.03 -3.45 -3.38
CA LEU A 153 -8.03 -2.38 -3.57
C LEU A 153 -8.60 -1.87 -2.24
N GLY A 154 -8.62 -2.67 -1.17
CA GLY A 154 -9.00 -2.15 0.14
C GLY A 154 -7.99 -1.15 0.71
N ARG A 155 -6.68 -1.37 0.49
CA ARG A 155 -5.65 -0.37 0.81
C ARG A 155 -5.82 0.89 -0.05
N VAL A 156 -6.13 0.71 -1.34
CA VAL A 156 -6.42 1.82 -2.26
C VAL A 156 -7.60 2.64 -1.73
N GLY A 157 -8.69 2.00 -1.34
CA GLY A 157 -9.87 2.67 -0.78
C GLY A 157 -9.53 3.49 0.47
N ALA A 158 -8.77 2.93 1.41
CA ALA A 158 -8.34 3.64 2.61
C ALA A 158 -7.43 4.85 2.29
N ALA A 159 -6.43 4.67 1.43
CA ALA A 159 -5.51 5.74 1.04
C ALA A 159 -6.20 6.84 0.23
N ALA A 160 -7.08 6.46 -0.70
CA ALA A 160 -7.87 7.39 -1.52
C ALA A 160 -8.84 8.19 -0.65
N ALA A 161 -9.51 7.55 0.32
CA ALA A 161 -10.37 8.25 1.26
C ALA A 161 -9.57 9.25 2.11
N ALA A 162 -8.37 8.88 2.58
CA ALA A 162 -7.49 9.81 3.29
C ALA A 162 -7.11 11.02 2.42
N PHE A 163 -6.78 10.78 1.14
CA PHE A 163 -6.45 11.82 0.17
C PHE A 163 -7.63 12.77 -0.08
N LEU A 164 -8.81 12.24 -0.38
CA LEU A 164 -10.02 13.03 -0.67
C LEU A 164 -10.47 13.85 0.54
N VAL A 165 -10.49 13.24 1.74
CA VAL A 165 -10.80 13.97 2.99
C VAL A 165 -9.73 15.04 3.26
N GLY A 166 -8.47 14.74 2.98
CA GLY A 166 -7.36 15.68 3.09
C GLY A 166 -7.51 16.90 2.17
N ILE A 167 -7.93 16.72 0.91
CA ILE A 167 -8.18 17.83 -0.03
C ILE A 167 -9.20 18.82 0.55
N GLU A 168 -10.26 18.31 1.17
CA GLU A 168 -11.31 19.13 1.81
C GLU A 168 -10.82 19.92 3.04
N THR A 169 -9.61 19.65 3.55
CA THR A 169 -8.94 20.47 4.58
C THR A 169 -8.11 21.62 4.00
N VAL A 170 -7.77 21.50 2.70
CA VAL A 170 -6.97 22.47 1.96
C VAL A 170 -7.85 23.48 1.24
N ARG A 171 -9.05 23.06 0.81
CA ARG A 171 -10.03 23.89 0.11
C ARG A 171 -10.40 25.11 0.97
N ARG A 172 -10.06 26.31 0.49
CA ARG A 172 -10.46 27.59 1.09
C ARG A 172 -11.89 27.89 0.60
N TRP A 173 -12.85 27.84 1.51
CA TRP A 173 -14.14 28.51 1.33
C TRP A 173 -14.10 29.82 2.12
#